data_AF-E3ZTF0-F1
#
_entry.id   AF-E3ZTF0-F1
#
_cell.length_a   1.000
_cell.length_b   1.000
_cell.length_c   1.000
_cell.angle_alpha   90.00
_cell.angle_beta   90.00
_cell.angle_gamma   90.00
#
_symmetry.space_group_name_H-M   'P 1'
#
loop_
_entity.id
_entity.type
_entity.pdbx_description
1 polymer ?
#
loop_
_entity_poly.entity_id
_entity_poly.type
_entity_poly.pdbx_seq_one_letter_code
_entity_poly.pdbx_strand_id
1 'polypeptide(L)'
;TAMFLISNTIKIAIFSRRREIEIMKLVGATNWFIRWPFVLEGAWLGLIGSIVPVVLTFIGYVNVYNLINPKLVTSSLSLLPPTPFAYQISGLIIAIGVLIGIWGSVISIRRFLKV
;
A
#
# COMPACT_ATOMS: atom_id res chain seq x y z
N THR A 1 -11.80 4.14 -7.82
CA THR A 1 -12.69 3.63 -6.74
C THR A 1 -11.96 3.51 -5.40
N ALA A 2 -10.78 2.86 -5.33
CA ALA A 2 -10.00 2.76 -4.08
C ALA A 2 -9.67 4.14 -3.43
N MET A 3 -9.32 5.15 -4.23
CA MET A 3 -9.09 6.53 -3.72
C MET A 3 -10.32 7.15 -3.04
N PHE A 4 -11.54 6.80 -3.47
CA PHE A 4 -12.76 7.31 -2.86
C PHE A 4 -13.01 6.69 -1.48
N LEU A 5 -12.76 5.38 -1.34
CA LEU A 5 -12.86 4.69 -0.04
C LEU A 5 -11.83 5.24 0.95
N ILE A 6 -10.57 5.35 0.54
CA ILE A 6 -9.49 5.93 1.36
C ILE A 6 -9.84 7.36 1.80
N SER A 7 -10.36 8.16 0.87
CA SER A 7 -10.80 9.53 1.17
C SER A 7 -11.91 9.59 2.22
N ASN A 8 -12.89 8.68 2.15
CA ASN A 8 -13.98 8.64 3.12
C ASN A 8 -13.50 8.15 4.50
N THR A 9 -12.64 7.13 4.54
CA THR A 9 -12.06 6.64 5.79
C THR A 9 -11.23 7.72 6.48
N ILE A 10 -10.40 8.45 5.73
CA ILE A 10 -9.61 9.56 6.26
C ILE A 10 -10.52 10.69 6.75
N LYS A 11 -11.62 11.00 6.04
CA LYS A 11 -12.60 12.00 6.50
C LYS A 11 -13.20 11.62 7.85
N ILE A 12 -13.57 10.35 8.04
CA ILE A 12 -14.10 9.83 9.30
C ILE A 12 -13.03 9.88 10.40
N ALA A 13 -11.79 9.47 10.10
CA ALA A 13 -10.68 9.50 11.05
C ALA A 13 -10.35 10.93 11.51
N ILE A 14 -10.31 11.90 10.59
CA ILE A 14 -10.13 13.32 10.90
C ILE A 14 -11.26 13.83 11.80
N PHE A 15 -12.51 13.47 11.49
CA PHE A 15 -13.65 13.90 12.29
C PHE A 15 -13.58 13.34 13.72
N SER A 16 -13.22 12.06 13.86
CA SER A 16 -13.04 11.42 15.17
C SER A 16 -11.90 12.05 15.99
N ARG A 17 -10.83 12.55 15.34
CA ARG A 17 -9.68 13.19 15.99
C ARG A 17 -9.76 14.72 16.01
N ARG A 18 -10.89 15.34 15.66
CA ARG A 18 -11.01 16.81 15.52
C ARG A 18 -10.58 17.56 16.77
N ARG A 19 -10.93 17.06 17.95
CA ARG A 19 -10.58 17.68 19.25
C ARG A 19 -9.07 17.62 19.53
N GLU A 20 -8.42 16.51 19.20
CA GLU A 20 -6.96 16.38 19.33
C GLU A 20 -6.23 17.34 18.39
N ILE A 21 -6.71 17.46 17.14
CA ILE A 21 -6.15 18.40 16.16
C ILE A 21 -6.31 19.85 16.64
N GLU A 22 -7.44 20.19 17.23
CA GLU A 22 -7.71 21.51 17.81
C GLU A 22 -6.75 21.82 18.97
N ILE A 23 -6.56 20.87 19.89
CA ILE A 23 -5.57 20.98 20.97
C ILE A 23 -4.16 21.16 20.38
N MET A 24 -3.76 20.36 19.39
CA MET A 24 -2.46 20.49 18.73
C MET A 24 -2.25 21.88 18.11
N LYS A 25 -3.28 22.43 17.46
CA LYS A 25 -3.22 23.80 16.91
C LYS A 25 -3.07 24.86 18.01
N LEU A 26 -3.74 24.69 19.16
CA LEU A 26 -3.66 25.63 20.30
C LEU A 26 -2.28 25.66 20.96
N VAL A 27 -1.55 24.54 20.95
CA VAL A 27 -0.17 24.46 21.45
C VAL A 27 0.86 24.89 20.38
N GLY A 28 0.41 25.34 19.20
CA GLY A 28 1.28 25.83 18.13
C GLY A 28 1.92 24.75 17.27
N ALA A 29 1.36 23.53 17.25
CA ALA A 29 1.89 22.45 16.41
C ALA A 29 1.82 22.80 14.92
N THR A 30 2.87 22.45 14.18
CA THR A 30 2.92 22.72 12.74
C THR A 30 1.90 21.85 11.97
N ASN A 31 1.42 22.37 10.84
CA ASN A 31 0.52 21.63 9.94
C ASN A 31 1.10 20.28 9.49
N TRP A 32 2.43 20.12 9.45
CA TRP A 32 3.07 18.84 9.12
C TRP A 32 2.90 17.81 10.25
N PHE A 33 3.03 18.23 11.51
CA PHE A 33 2.88 17.37 12.67
C PHE A 33 1.47 16.75 12.76
N ILE A 34 0.46 17.56 12.43
CA ILE A 34 -0.95 17.12 12.39
C ILE A 34 -1.19 16.09 11.27
N ARG A 35 -0.45 16.18 10.15
CA ARG A 35 -0.64 15.33 8.97
C ARG A 35 0.06 13.98 9.08
N TRP A 36 1.18 13.93 9.80
CA TRP A 36 2.00 12.73 9.96
C TRP A 36 1.24 11.45 10.40
N PRO A 37 0.36 11.47 11.43
CA PRO A 37 -0.37 10.26 11.85
C PRO A 37 -1.24 9.68 10.72
N PHE A 38 -1.86 10.53 9.90
CA PHE A 38 -2.68 10.09 8.77
C PHE A 38 -1.84 9.51 7.63
N VAL A 39 -0.61 10.01 7.42
CA VAL A 39 0.32 9.43 6.45
C VAL A 39 0.73 8.01 6.88
N LEU A 40 0.98 7.80 8.17
CA LEU A 40 1.25 6.48 8.73
C LEU A 40 0.05 5.53 8.59
N GLU A 41 -1.17 6.00 8.84
CA GLU A 41 -2.39 5.20 8.58
C GLU A 41 -2.48 4.80 7.09
N GLY A 42 -2.18 5.73 6.17
CA GLY A 42 -2.13 5.45 4.73
C GLY A 42 -1.07 4.43 4.34
N ALA A 43 0.13 4.53 4.92
CA ALA A 43 1.21 3.57 4.71
C ALA A 43 0.82 2.17 5.20
N TRP A 44 0.18 2.07 6.38
CA TRP A 44 -0.30 0.80 6.92
C TRP A 44 -1.38 0.16 6.04
N LEU A 45 -2.33 0.96 5.56
CA LEU A 45 -3.34 0.48 4.62
C LEU A 45 -2.71 -0.02 3.32
N GLY A 46 -1.70 0.69 2.79
CA GLY A 46 -0.96 0.28 1.60
C GLY A 46 -0.16 -1.00 1.81
N LEU A 47 0.51 -1.13 2.95
CA LEU A 47 1.27 -2.31 3.33
C LEU A 47 0.36 -3.53 3.42
N ILE A 48 -0.68 -3.47 4.25
CA ILE A 48 -1.62 -4.57 4.45
C ILE A 48 -2.34 -4.92 3.14
N GLY A 49 -2.72 -3.91 2.36
CA GLY A 49 -3.36 -4.10 1.05
C GLY A 49 -2.46 -4.78 0.02
N SER A 50 -1.14 -4.64 0.13
CA SER A 50 -0.17 -5.27 -0.78
C SER A 50 0.13 -6.74 -0.45
N ILE A 51 -0.17 -7.20 0.77
CA ILE A 51 0.10 -8.58 1.21
C ILE A 51 -0.71 -9.58 0.37
N VAL A 52 -1.99 -9.31 0.13
CA VAL A 52 -2.89 -10.24 -0.58
C VAL A 52 -2.42 -10.47 -2.04
N PRO A 53 -2.15 -9.44 -2.85
CA PRO A 53 -1.55 -9.62 -4.18
C PRO A 53 -0.22 -10.37 -4.14
N VAL A 54 0.68 -10.04 -3.20
CA VAL A 54 2.00 -10.67 -3.10
C VAL A 54 1.89 -12.16 -2.86
N VAL A 55 1.06 -12.57 -1.89
CA VAL A 55 0.84 -13.98 -1.56
C VAL A 55 0.22 -14.70 -2.76
N LEU A 56 -0.79 -14.09 -3.40
CA LEU A 56 -1.48 -14.69 -4.53
C LEU A 56 -0.54 -14.87 -5.74
N THR A 57 0.27 -13.86 -6.06
CA THR A 57 1.25 -13.93 -7.15
C THR A 57 2.36 -14.93 -6.85
N PHE A 58 2.85 -14.99 -5.60
CA PHE A 58 3.89 -15.94 -5.22
C PHE A 58 3.42 -17.39 -5.34
N ILE A 59 2.26 -17.71 -4.74
CA ILE A 59 1.66 -19.05 -4.82
C ILE A 59 1.32 -19.39 -6.27
N GLY A 60 0.70 -18.46 -7.00
CA GLY A 60 0.35 -18.65 -8.40
C GLY A 60 1.57 -18.97 -9.27
N TYR A 61 2.66 -18.20 -9.11
CA TYR A 61 3.89 -18.40 -9.87
C TYR A 61 4.56 -19.74 -9.57
N VAL A 62 4.62 -20.15 -8.30
CA VAL A 62 5.20 -21.45 -7.90
C VAL A 62 4.40 -22.62 -8.47
N ASN A 63 3.06 -22.56 -8.43
CA ASN A 63 2.21 -23.61 -8.98
C ASN A 63 2.33 -23.71 -10.51
N VAL A 64 2.32 -22.56 -11.20
CA VAL A 64 2.50 -22.47 -12.65
C VAL A 64 3.87 -22.99 -13.07
N TYR A 65 4.93 -22.61 -12.34
CA TYR A 65 6.27 -23.12 -12.58
C TYR A 65 6.31 -24.66 -12.46
N ASN A 66 5.79 -25.23 -11.38
CA ASN A 66 5.82 -26.68 -11.17
C ASN A 66 5.00 -27.46 -12.21
N LEU A 67 3.89 -26.90 -12.70
CA LEU A 67 2.98 -27.59 -13.61
C LEU A 67 3.41 -27.48 -15.09
N ILE A 68 4.02 -26.35 -15.47
CA ILE A 68 4.29 -26.02 -16.88
C ILE A 68 5.78 -26.16 -17.23
N ASN A 69 6.71 -25.91 -16.30
CA ASN A 69 8.14 -26.07 -16.56
C ASN A 69 8.55 -27.48 -17.07
N PRO A 70 8.05 -28.62 -16.55
CA PRO A 70 8.40 -29.92 -17.11
C PRO A 70 7.92 -30.13 -18.55
N LYS A 71 6.90 -29.39 -19.01
CA LYS A 71 6.39 -29.43 -20.40
C LYS A 71 7.07 -28.44 -21.34
N LEU A 72 7.76 -27.43 -20.80
CA LEU A 72 8.45 -26.39 -21.60
C LEU A 72 9.93 -26.72 -21.83
N VAL A 73 10.57 -27.44 -20.91
CA VAL A 73 11.96 -27.94 -21.07
C VAL A 73 12.08 -28.85 -22.30
N THR A 74 11.03 -29.59 -22.66
CA THR A 74 10.94 -30.37 -23.91
C THR A 74 10.87 -29.53 -25.19
N SER A 75 10.58 -28.23 -25.08
CA SER A 75 10.43 -27.29 -26.21
C SER A 75 11.50 -26.21 -26.26
N SER A 76 12.62 -26.38 -25.52
CA SER A 76 13.74 -25.42 -25.44
C SER A 76 13.39 -24.04 -24.85
N LEU A 77 12.22 -23.90 -24.22
CA LEU A 77 11.83 -22.73 -23.43
C LEU A 77 11.97 -23.07 -21.94
N SER A 78 12.85 -22.37 -21.22
CA SER A 78 12.95 -22.48 -19.76
C SER A 78 12.24 -21.32 -19.10
N LEU A 79 11.33 -21.59 -18.15
CA LEU A 79 10.83 -20.54 -17.25
C LEU A 79 11.98 -20.10 -16.34
N LEU A 80 12.09 -18.79 -16.11
CA LEU A 80 13.06 -18.24 -15.17
C LEU A 80 12.85 -18.89 -13.79
N PRO A 81 13.94 -19.29 -13.11
CA PRO A 81 13.84 -19.88 -11.78
C PRO A 81 13.13 -18.92 -10.82
N PRO A 82 12.20 -19.42 -9.97
CA PRO A 82 11.43 -18.60 -9.03
C PRO A 82 12.31 -17.78 -8.08
N THR A 83 13.52 -18.26 -7.81
CA THR A 83 14.53 -17.57 -7.01
C THR A 83 15.66 -17.07 -7.94
N PRO A 84 16.05 -15.78 -7.90
CA PRO A 84 15.65 -14.71 -6.97
C PRO A 84 14.49 -13.82 -7.45
N PHE A 85 13.95 -14.03 -8.65
CA PHE A 85 13.03 -13.09 -9.31
C PHE A 85 11.71 -12.87 -8.57
N ALA A 86 11.12 -13.92 -7.97
CA ALA A 86 9.85 -13.80 -7.25
C ALA A 86 9.99 -12.90 -6.01
N TYR A 87 11.10 -13.00 -5.26
CA TYR A 87 11.35 -12.15 -4.10
C TYR A 87 11.51 -10.67 -4.48
N GLN A 88 12.19 -10.39 -5.60
CA GLN A 88 12.37 -9.01 -6.10
C GLN A 88 11.03 -8.40 -6.50
N ILE A 89 10.17 -9.14 -7.22
CA ILE A 89 8.83 -8.67 -7.59
C ILE A 89 7.96 -8.47 -6.36
N SER A 90 7.94 -9.42 -5.42
CA SER A 90 7.17 -9.28 -4.19
C SER A 90 7.58 -8.02 -3.41
N GLY A 91 8.88 -7.77 -3.27
CA GLY A 91 9.39 -6.54 -2.64
C GLY A 91 8.95 -5.27 -3.36
N LEU A 92 9.00 -5.26 -4.69
CA LEU A 92 8.53 -4.15 -5.52
C LEU A 92 7.03 -3.87 -5.34
N ILE A 93 6.19 -4.90 -5.31
CA ILE A 93 4.74 -4.76 -5.13
C ILE A 93 4.44 -4.15 -3.75
N ILE A 94 5.11 -4.61 -2.69
CA ILE A 94 4.95 -4.04 -1.34
C ILE A 94 5.37 -2.57 -1.33
N ALA A 95 6.54 -2.26 -1.90
CA ALA A 95 7.04 -0.89 -1.96
C ALA A 95 6.07 0.04 -2.69
N ILE A 96 5.55 -0.39 -3.85
CA ILE A 96 4.57 0.38 -4.62
C ILE A 96 3.26 0.52 -3.84
N GLY A 97 2.77 -0.53 -3.20
CA GLY A 97 1.55 -0.49 -2.39
C GLY A 97 1.64 0.52 -1.23
N VAL A 98 2.77 0.53 -0.51
CA VAL A 98 3.04 1.50 0.56
C VAL A 98 3.11 2.92 0.01
N LEU A 99 3.84 3.13 -1.10
CA LEU A 99 3.97 4.45 -1.73
C LEU A 99 2.60 5.00 -2.17
N ILE A 100 1.76 4.16 -2.78
CA ILE A 100 0.39 4.53 -3.17
C ILE A 100 -0.46 4.85 -1.94
N GLY A 101 -0.35 4.08 -0.86
CA GLY A 101 -1.06 4.34 0.40
C GLY A 101 -0.69 5.67 1.02
N ILE A 102 0.60 6.00 1.06
CA ILE A 102 1.15 7.29 1.51
C ILE A 102 0.61 8.42 0.63
N TRP A 103 0.77 8.31 -0.70
CA TRP A 103 0.35 9.33 -1.66
C TRP A 103 -1.17 9.58 -1.61
N GLY A 104 -1.95 8.50 -1.57
CA GLY A 104 -3.40 8.56 -1.44
C GLY A 104 -3.81 9.28 -0.17
N SER A 105 -3.18 8.96 0.95
CA SER A 105 -3.47 9.63 2.22
C SER A 105 -3.14 11.12 2.19
N VAL A 106 -1.95 11.50 1.69
CA VAL A 106 -1.55 12.91 1.56
C VAL A 106 -2.53 13.71 0.70
N ILE A 107 -2.96 13.16 -0.43
CA ILE A 107 -3.92 13.80 -1.33
C ILE A 107 -5.29 13.98 -0.66
N SER A 108 -5.78 12.94 0.02
CA SER A 108 -7.05 13.00 0.74
C SER A 108 -7.00 14.06 1.85
N ILE A 109 -5.93 14.10 2.65
CA ILE A 109 -5.76 15.12 3.69
C ILE A 109 -5.77 16.54 3.07
N ARG A 110 -5.03 16.77 1.97
CA ARG A 110 -5.01 18.09 1.30
C ARG A 110 -6.40 18.51 0.80
N ARG A 111 -7.25 17.56 0.39
CA ARG A 111 -8.61 17.83 -0.07
C ARG A 111 -9.59 18.11 1.07
N PHE A 112 -9.49 17.41 2.20
CA PHE A 112 -10.49 17.46 3.28
C PHE A 112 -10.08 18.29 4.50
N LEU A 113 -8.79 18.57 4.68
CA LEU A 113 -8.24 19.39 5.77
C LEU A 113 -8.03 20.85 5.32
N LYS A 114 -8.92 21.38 4.46
CA LYS A 114 -9.06 22.82 4.24
C LYS A 114 -9.84 23.42 5.42
N VAL A 115 -9.17 23.52 6.58
CA VAL A 115 -9.56 24.37 7.72
C VAL A 115 -8.31 24.98 8.33
#